data_AF-A0A7V2QVI8-F1
#
_entry.id   AF-A0A7V2QVI8-F1
#
_cell.length_a   1.000
_cell.length_b   1.000
_cell.length_c   1.000
_cell.angle_alpha   90.00
_cell.angle_beta   90.00
_cell.angle_gamma   90.00
#
_symmetry.space_group_name_H-M   'P 1'
#
loop_
_entity.id
_entity.type
_entity.pdbx_description
1 polymer ?
#
loop_
_entity_poly.entity_id
_entity_poly.type
_entity_poly.pdbx_seq_one_letter_code
_entity_poly.pdbx_strand_id
1 'polypeptide(L)'
;MLNWQVTATTIYCDAVDNDVTIMVYKDRSTRCVGYKKYIESITKKTAKELKKRAKKLGRELRCEGPECSRVIAYQGKVFAEEAIAKE
;
A
#
# COMPACT_ATOMS: atom_id res chain seq x y z
N MET A 1 21.32 16.25 -5.96
CA MET A 1 20.88 14.97 -5.36
C MET A 1 19.77 15.24 -4.38
N LEU A 2 18.57 14.72 -4.63
CA LEU A 2 17.49 14.74 -3.63
C LEU A 2 17.88 13.85 -2.44
N ASN A 3 18.03 14.46 -1.27
CA ASN A 3 18.27 13.77 0.01
C ASN A 3 16.99 13.14 0.56
N TRP A 4 16.17 12.51 -0.30
CA TRP A 4 14.95 11.85 0.13
C TRP A 4 15.30 10.50 0.78
N GLN A 5 14.65 10.19 1.90
CA GLN A 5 14.86 8.92 2.63
C GLN A 5 13.67 7.98 2.47
N VAL A 6 12.46 8.53 2.46
CA VAL A 6 11.20 7.81 2.28
C VAL A 6 10.18 8.68 1.58
N THR A 7 9.40 8.08 0.68
CA THR A 7 8.28 8.72 -0.01
C THR A 7 7.01 7.98 0.38
N ALA A 8 6.06 8.66 1.00
CA ALA A 8 4.79 8.08 1.43
C ALA A 8 3.63 8.63 0.60
N THR A 9 2.75 7.74 0.13
CA THR A 9 1.48 8.13 -0.50
C THR A 9 0.34 7.38 0.14
N THR A 10 -0.79 8.05 0.33
CA THR A 10 -2.03 7.41 0.78
C THR A 10 -2.93 7.26 -0.43
N ILE A 11 -3.31 6.03 -0.73
CA ILE A 11 -4.20 5.70 -1.84
C ILE A 11 -5.37 4.87 -1.35
N TYR A 12 -6.49 4.94 -2.04
CA TYR A 12 -7.62 4.07 -1.76
C TYR A 12 -7.38 2.67 -2.37
N CYS A 13 -7.43 1.64 -1.53
CA CYS A 13 -7.27 0.25 -1.93
C CYS A 13 -8.62 -0.45 -1.97
N ASP A 14 -9.10 -0.67 -3.19
CA ASP A 14 -10.35 -1.37 -3.48
C ASP A 14 -10.39 -2.80 -2.90
N ALA A 15 -9.22 -3.45 -2.83
CA ALA A 15 -9.08 -4.82 -2.32
C ALA A 15 -9.40 -4.95 -0.82
N VAL A 16 -9.30 -3.87 -0.04
CA VAL A 16 -9.64 -3.84 1.39
C VAL A 16 -10.69 -2.78 1.74
N ASP A 17 -11.25 -2.12 0.72
CA ASP A 17 -12.19 -1.00 0.88
C ASP A 17 -11.70 0.01 1.93
N ASN A 18 -10.43 0.42 1.79
CA ASN A 18 -9.82 1.33 2.75
C ASN A 18 -8.66 2.09 2.14
N ASP A 19 -8.42 3.28 2.67
CA ASP A 19 -7.17 4.01 2.49
C ASP A 19 -6.00 3.19 3.04
N VAL A 20 -4.95 3.06 2.23
CA VAL A 20 -3.70 2.42 2.60
C VAL A 20 -2.55 3.34 2.24
N THR A 21 -1.57 3.41 3.13
CA THR A 21 -0.34 4.16 2.87
C THR A 21 0.73 3.24 2.30
N ILE A 22 1.32 3.63 1.18
CA ILE A 22 2.47 2.98 0.56
C ILE A 22 3.69 3.86 0.84
N MET A 23 4.73 3.24 1.38
CA MET A 23 6.01 3.88 1.71
C MET A 23 7.09 3.25 0.85
N VAL A 24 7.73 4.04 0.00
CA VAL A 24 8.89 3.64 -0.79
C VAL A 24 10.12 4.23 -0.12
N TYR A 25 11.12 3.41 0.15
CA TYR A 25 12.38 3.83 0.76
C TYR A 25 13.46 3.95 -0.30
N LYS A 26 14.49 4.76 -0.02
CA LYS A 26 15.65 4.94 -0.93
C LYS A 26 16.37 3.64 -1.25
N ASP A 27 16.36 2.67 -0.33
CA ASP A 27 16.90 1.32 -0.50
C ASP A 27 16.08 0.44 -1.45
N ARG A 28 15.11 1.01 -2.17
CA ARG A 28 14.13 0.32 -3.04
C ARG A 28 13.15 -0.60 -2.33
N SER A 29 13.34 -0.80 -1.03
CA SER A 29 12.37 -1.41 -0.14
C SER A 29 11.03 -0.66 -0.20
N THR A 30 9.92 -1.38 -0.33
CA THR A 30 8.57 -0.79 -0.34
C THR A 30 7.70 -1.46 0.71
N ARG A 31 6.92 -0.66 1.44
CA ARG A 31 6.02 -1.14 2.50
C ARG A 31 4.61 -0.61 2.28
N CYS A 32 3.63 -1.52 2.27
CA CYS A 32 2.22 -1.17 2.32
C CYS A 32 1.69 -1.32 3.75
N VAL A 33 1.28 -0.22 4.37
CA VAL A 33 0.69 -0.20 5.71
C VAL A 33 -0.60 -1.02 5.75
N GLY A 34 -1.35 -1.03 4.64
CA GLY A 34 -2.53 -1.88 4.46
C GLY A 34 -2.20 -3.36 4.56
N TYR A 35 -1.18 -3.83 3.83
CA TYR A 35 -0.74 -5.23 3.89
C TYR A 35 -0.34 -5.62 5.31
N LYS A 36 0.45 -4.78 5.98
CA LYS A 36 0.84 -5.03 7.37
C LYS A 36 -0.36 -5.17 8.30
N LYS A 37 -1.37 -4.31 8.14
CA LYS A 37 -2.57 -4.29 8.99
C LYS A 37 -3.55 -5.43 8.70
N TYR A 38 -3.73 -5.80 7.44
CA TYR A 38 -4.77 -6.74 6.99
C TYR A 38 -4.26 -8.17 6.76
N ILE A 39 -2.96 -8.38 6.61
CA ILE A 39 -2.35 -9.71 6.40
C ILE A 39 -1.36 -10.04 7.52
N GLU A 40 -0.29 -9.26 7.67
CA GLU A 40 0.83 -9.60 8.57
C GLU A 40 0.47 -9.52 10.07
N SER A 41 -0.30 -8.50 10.45
CA SER A 41 -0.69 -8.21 11.84
C SER A 41 -2.21 -8.17 12.00
N ILE A 42 -2.91 -9.11 11.35
CA ILE A 42 -4.38 -9.14 11.39
C ILE A 42 -4.88 -9.40 12.82
N THR A 43 -5.53 -8.39 13.40
CA THR A 43 -6.17 -8.49 14.71
C THR A 43 -7.64 -8.91 14.56
N LYS A 44 -8.23 -9.55 15.59
CA LYS A 44 -9.66 -9.92 15.59
C LYS A 44 -10.59 -8.73 15.24
N LYS A 45 -10.25 -7.53 15.69
CA LYS A 45 -10.99 -6.28 15.37
C LYS A 45 -10.90 -5.94 13.89
N THR A 46 -9.70 -5.94 13.32
CA THR A 46 -9.44 -5.66 11.91
C THR A 46 -10.07 -6.70 10.98
N ALA A 47 -10.02 -7.98 11.35
CA ALA A 47 -10.70 -9.05 10.62
C ALA A 47 -12.22 -8.87 10.62
N LYS A 48 -12.81 -8.47 11.75
CA LYS A 48 -14.25 -8.17 11.84
C LYS A 48 -14.65 -6.97 10.99
N GLU A 49 -13.85 -5.90 11.01
CA GLU A 49 -14.03 -4.73 10.15
C GLU A 49 -13.98 -5.10 8.66
N LEU A 50 -12.96 -5.86 8.25
CA LEU A 50 -12.81 -6.32 6.87
C LEU A 50 -13.99 -7.19 6.43
N LYS A 51 -14.42 -8.15 7.27
CA LYS A 51 -15.61 -8.97 7.01
C LYS A 51 -16.90 -8.15 6.94
N LYS A 52 -17.06 -7.13 7.79
CA LYS A 52 -18.23 -6.24 7.77
C LYS A 52 -18.29 -5.44 6.47
N ARG A 53 -17.15 -4.94 6.00
CA ARG A 53 -17.04 -4.22 4.72
C ARG A 53 -17.28 -5.15 3.53
N ALA A 54 -16.66 -6.33 3.53
CA ALA A 54 -16.87 -7.35 2.51
C ALA A 54 -18.37 -7.70 2.39
N LYS A 55 -19.05 -7.91 3.52
CA LYS A 55 -20.50 -8.16 3.55
C LYS A 55 -21.32 -6.97 3.04
N LYS A 56 -20.93 -5.73 3.37
CA LYS A 56 -21.61 -4.52 2.91
C LYS A 56 -21.49 -4.31 1.40
N LEU A 57 -20.33 -4.65 0.84
CA LEU A 57 -20.04 -4.52 -0.60
C LEU A 57 -20.50 -5.73 -1.42
N GLY A 58 -20.86 -6.84 -0.77
CA GLY A 58 -21.23 -8.07 -1.45
C GLY A 58 -20.06 -8.74 -2.19
N ARG A 59 -18.81 -8.44 -1.83
CA ARG A 59 -17.60 -9.04 -2.44
C ARG A 59 -16.57 -9.41 -1.39
N GLU A 60 -15.75 -10.40 -1.68
CA GLU A 60 -14.62 -10.74 -0.82
C GLU A 60 -13.53 -9.67 -0.91
N LEU A 61 -13.14 -9.13 0.25
CA LEU A 61 -12.02 -8.20 0.38
C LEU A 61 -10.78 -8.96 0.81
N ARG A 62 -9.79 -9.06 -0.07
CA ARG A 62 -8.52 -9.74 0.20
C ARG A 62 -7.37 -8.91 -0.34
N CYS A 63 -6.42 -8.58 0.52
CA CYS A 63 -5.18 -7.94 0.09
C CYS A 63 -4.35 -8.95 -0.74
N GLU A 64 -3.96 -8.55 -1.94
CA GLU A 64 -3.21 -9.40 -2.88
C GLU A 64 -1.76 -9.64 -2.44
N GLY A 65 -1.21 -8.76 -1.60
CA GLY A 65 0.16 -8.90 -1.09
C GLY A 65 0.96 -7.60 -1.07
N PRO A 66 2.25 -7.68 -0.72
CA PRO A 66 3.16 -6.53 -0.68
C PRO A 66 3.49 -6.00 -2.08
N GLU A 67 3.38 -6.84 -3.12
CA GLU A 67 3.68 -6.51 -4.52
C GLU A 67 2.40 -6.31 -5.35
N CYS A 68 1.34 -5.78 -4.75
CA CYS A 68 0.13 -5.48 -5.51
C CYS A 68 0.38 -4.37 -6.55
N SER A 69 -0.39 -4.38 -7.64
CA SER A 69 -0.24 -3.45 -8.78
C SER A 69 -0.10 -1.98 -8.36
N ARG A 70 -0.82 -1.57 -7.29
CA ARG A 70 -0.75 -0.21 -6.73
C ARG A 70 0.62 0.14 -6.15
N VAL A 71 1.25 -0.83 -5.47
CA VAL A 71 2.59 -0.67 -4.88
C VAL A 71 3.63 -0.56 -5.99
N ILE A 72 3.57 -1.47 -6.97
CA ILE A 72 4.48 -1.47 -8.12
C ILE A 72 4.35 -0.15 -8.91
N ALA A 73 3.13 0.31 -9.16
CA ALA A 73 2.89 1.56 -9.88
C ALA A 73 3.46 2.78 -9.14
N TYR A 74 3.23 2.89 -7.83
CA TYR A 74 3.76 3.99 -7.04
C TYR A 74 5.29 3.93 -6.91
N GLN A 75 5.84 2.74 -6.69
CA GLN A 75 7.28 2.52 -6.66
C GLN A 75 7.92 2.96 -7.99
N GLY A 76 7.37 2.53 -9.13
CA GLY A 76 7.82 2.96 -10.45
C GLY A 76 7.76 4.48 -10.64
N LYS A 77 6.69 5.13 -10.16
CA LYS A 77 6.58 6.59 -10.18
C LYS A 77 7.69 7.27 -9.37
N VAL A 78 7.94 6.82 -8.14
CA VAL A 78 8.99 7.40 -7.28
C VAL A 78 10.37 7.26 -7.92
N PHE A 79 10.66 6.12 -8.56
CA PHE A 79 11.92 5.93 -9.27
C PHE A 79 12.05 6.77 -10.53
N ALA A 80 10.97 6.95 -11.29
CA ALA A 80 10.96 7.82 -12.45
C ALA A 80 11.19 9.29 -12.03
N GLU A 81 10.54 9.74 -10.95
CA GLU A 81 10.75 11.08 -10.39
C GLU A 81 12.19 11.26 -9.87
N GLU A 82 12.78 10.24 -9.24
CA GLU A 82 14.20 10.29 -8.85
C GLU A 82 15.12 10.42 -10.07
N ALA A 83 14.85 9.69 -11.15
CA ALA A 83 15.66 9.74 -12.37
C ALA A 83 15.59 11.12 -13.02
N ILE A 84 14.40 11.70 -13.14
CA ILE A 84 14.18 13.04 -13.71
C ILE A 84 14.87 14.11 -12.85
N ALA A 85 14.77 14.03 -11.53
CA ALA A 85 15.34 15.04 -10.65
C ALA A 85 16.85 14.87 -10.37
N LYS A 86 17.49 13.91 -11.03
CA LYS A 86 18.96 13.76 -11.11
C LYS A 86 19.56 14.43 -12.36
N GLU A 87 18.74 14.73 -13.37
CA GLU A 87 19.09 15.54 -14.55
C GLU A 87 19.03 17.04 -14.23
#